data_AF-A0A4Y2EQ26-F1
#
_entry.id   AF-A0A4Y2EQ26-F1
#
_cell.length_a   1.000
_cell.length_b   1.000
_cell.length_c   1.000
_cell.angle_alpha   90.00
_cell.angle_beta   90.00
_cell.angle_gamma   90.00
#
_symmetry.space_group_name_H-M   'P 1'
#
loop_
_entity.id
_entity.type
_entity.pdbx_description
1 polymer ?
#
loop_
_entity_poly.entity_id
_entity_poly.type
_entity_poly.pdbx_seq_one_letter_code
_entity_poly.pdbx_strand_id
1 'polypeptide(L)'
;MLLELEMFDQATNILDGLVEDDDEVIEVWYILGWLNYIQGDEYKLNAHYYLKKAKEVSVKLGIDDLDYISHIDELLKELEEAFPPELEEEVGEELNSDISSDSEDENKMET
;
A
#
# COMPACT_ATOMS: atom_id res chain seq x y z
N MET A 1 -2.47 -16.89 2.82
CA MET A 1 -1.85 -15.65 2.32
C MET A 1 -1.40 -14.81 3.53
N LEU A 2 -0.36 -13.98 3.45
CA LEU A 2 0.15 -13.24 4.63
C LEU A 2 -0.92 -12.30 5.25
N LEU A 3 -1.73 -11.64 4.41
CA LEU A 3 -2.84 -10.78 4.84
C LEU A 3 -3.89 -11.54 5.67
N GLU A 4 -4.20 -12.80 5.31
CA GLU A 4 -5.17 -13.63 6.05
C GLU A 4 -4.67 -14.06 7.43
N LEU A 5 -3.36 -13.99 7.64
CA LEU A 5 -2.71 -14.28 8.92
C LEU A 5 -2.39 -12.99 9.70
N GLU A 6 -2.88 -11.83 9.22
CA GLU A 6 -2.62 -10.50 9.79
C GLU A 6 -1.11 -10.19 9.89
N MET A 7 -0.30 -10.82 9.03
CA MET A 7 1.15 -10.63 8.98
C MET A 7 1.50 -9.41 8.11
N PHE A 8 0.97 -8.24 8.48
CA PHE A 8 1.02 -7.02 7.66
C PHE A 8 2.45 -6.53 7.43
N ASP A 9 3.31 -6.47 8.46
CA ASP A 9 4.69 -5.99 8.31
C ASP A 9 5.51 -6.85 7.32
N GLN A 10 5.34 -8.18 7.37
CA GLN A 10 6.02 -9.07 6.44
C GLN A 10 5.47 -8.94 5.02
N ALA A 11 4.17 -8.76 4.88
CA ALA A 11 3.55 -8.54 3.58
C ALA A 11 4.01 -7.21 2.97
N THR A 12 4.03 -6.13 3.74
CA THR A 12 4.55 -4.81 3.33
C THR A 12 6.00 -4.93 2.85
N ASN A 13 6.90 -5.50 3.64
CA ASN A 13 8.32 -5.66 3.25
C ASN A 13 8.50 -6.44 1.94
N ILE A 14 7.71 -7.49 1.71
CA ILE A 14 7.78 -8.26 0.47
C ILE A 14 7.24 -7.45 -0.70
N LEU A 15 6.10 -6.77 -0.52
CA LEU A 15 5.45 -6.01 -1.58
C LEU A 15 6.26 -4.77 -1.96
N ASP A 16 6.86 -4.07 -1.01
CA ASP A 16 7.75 -2.94 -1.27
C ASP A 16 8.96 -3.38 -2.08
N GLY A 17 9.60 -4.50 -1.72
CA GLY A 17 10.69 -5.06 -2.53
C GLY A 17 10.25 -5.42 -3.96
N LEU A 18 9.02 -5.87 -4.15
CA LEU A 18 8.47 -6.13 -5.49
C LEU A 18 8.23 -4.84 -6.29
N VAL A 19 7.77 -3.77 -5.64
CA VAL A 19 7.63 -2.44 -6.27
C VAL A 19 8.98 -1.86 -6.64
N GLU A 20 9.99 -2.02 -5.77
CA GLU A 20 11.36 -1.58 -6.05
C GLU A 20 11.96 -2.31 -7.26
N ASP A 21 11.65 -3.60 -7.41
CA ASP A 21 12.10 -4.42 -8.54
C ASP A 21 11.34 -4.10 -9.85
N ASP A 22 10.02 -3.89 -9.78
CA ASP A 22 9.15 -3.59 -10.92
C ASP A 22 7.91 -2.76 -10.51
N ASP A 23 7.94 -1.46 -10.81
CA ASP A 23 6.87 -0.51 -10.48
C ASP A 23 5.68 -0.56 -11.46
N GLU A 24 5.72 -1.43 -12.47
CA GLU A 24 4.65 -1.59 -13.45
C GLU A 24 3.68 -2.75 -13.12
N VAL A 25 3.85 -3.44 -11.98
CA VAL A 25 2.95 -4.53 -11.58
C VAL A 25 1.76 -4.01 -10.78
N ILE A 26 0.59 -3.88 -11.41
CA ILE A 26 -0.64 -3.35 -10.79
C ILE A 26 -1.03 -4.11 -9.54
N GLU A 27 -0.92 -5.44 -9.56
CA GLU A 27 -1.33 -6.31 -8.47
C GLU A 27 -0.55 -5.99 -7.19
N VAL A 28 0.72 -5.63 -7.30
CA VAL A 28 1.55 -5.29 -6.13
C VAL A 28 1.05 -3.98 -5.51
N TRP A 29 0.81 -2.96 -6.32
CA TRP A 29 0.22 -1.69 -5.87
C TRP A 29 -1.17 -1.87 -5.25
N TYR A 30 -2.01 -2.69 -5.88
CA TYR A 30 -3.34 -2.99 -5.39
C TYR A 30 -3.29 -3.71 -4.03
N ILE A 31 -2.42 -4.70 -3.87
CA ILE A 31 -2.29 -5.43 -2.60
C ILE A 31 -1.70 -4.53 -1.51
N LEU A 32 -0.73 -3.64 -1.82
CA LEU A 32 -0.25 -2.63 -0.86
C LEU A 32 -1.37 -1.70 -0.40
N GLY A 33 -2.17 -1.21 -1.35
CA GLY A 33 -3.33 -0.38 -1.06
C GLY A 33 -4.36 -1.10 -0.19
N TRP A 34 -4.69 -2.33 -0.54
CA TRP A 34 -5.65 -3.13 0.21
C TRP A 34 -5.14 -3.51 1.61
N LEU A 35 -3.87 -3.90 1.74
CA LEU A 35 -3.21 -4.18 3.01
C LEU A 35 -3.33 -2.98 3.95
N ASN A 36 -2.95 -1.79 3.48
CA ASN A 36 -3.01 -0.58 4.30
C ASN A 36 -4.47 -0.22 4.62
N TYR A 37 -5.41 -0.48 3.71
CA TYR A 37 -6.83 -0.25 3.97
C TYR A 37 -7.38 -1.15 5.10
N ILE A 38 -6.95 -2.41 5.19
CA ILE A 38 -7.45 -3.36 6.21
C ILE A 38 -6.66 -3.34 7.52
N GLN A 39 -5.43 -2.81 7.52
CA GLN A 39 -4.54 -2.81 8.68
C GLN A 39 -5.02 -1.89 9.81
N GLY A 40 -5.59 -0.73 9.47
CA GLY A 40 -6.08 0.24 10.45
C GLY A 40 -6.40 1.60 9.85
N ASP A 41 -7.03 2.47 10.65
CA ASP A 41 -7.40 3.83 10.22
C ASP A 41 -6.15 4.71 10.03
N GLU A 42 -5.08 4.44 10.79
CA GLU A 42 -3.80 5.12 10.70
C GLU A 42 -3.06 4.87 9.37
N TYR A 43 -3.45 3.82 8.62
CA TYR A 43 -2.84 3.46 7.34
C TYR A 43 -3.71 3.89 6.13
N LYS A 44 -4.84 4.56 6.35
CA LYS A 44 -5.78 4.90 5.26
C LYS A 44 -5.20 5.85 4.23
N LEU A 45 -4.28 6.72 4.62
CA LEU A 45 -3.59 7.62 3.68
C LEU A 45 -2.59 6.84 2.80
N ASN A 46 -1.87 5.88 3.37
CA ASN A 46 -1.02 4.95 2.61
C ASN A 46 -1.87 4.14 1.63
N ALA A 47 -3.02 3.66 2.09
CA ALA A 47 -3.96 2.92 1.26
C ALA A 47 -4.39 3.75 0.05
N HIS A 48 -4.76 5.01 0.28
CA HIS A 48 -5.16 5.93 -0.79
C HIS A 48 -4.02 6.14 -1.80
N TYR A 49 -2.81 6.40 -1.31
CA TYR A 49 -1.63 6.56 -2.17
C TYR A 49 -1.38 5.34 -3.07
N TYR A 50 -1.34 4.14 -2.49
CA TYR A 50 -1.06 2.92 -3.23
C TYR A 50 -2.17 2.54 -4.21
N LEU A 51 -3.44 2.74 -3.84
CA LEU A 51 -4.58 2.51 -4.74
C LEU A 51 -4.58 3.48 -5.92
N LYS A 52 -4.20 4.74 -5.69
CA LYS A 52 -4.03 5.74 -6.75
C LYS A 52 -2.91 5.32 -7.70
N LYS A 53 -1.79 4.79 -7.18
CA LYS A 53 -0.71 4.22 -8.00
C LYS A 53 -1.18 3.02 -8.81
N ALA A 54 -1.93 2.09 -8.22
CA ALA A 54 -2.50 0.95 -8.94
C ALA A 54 -3.35 1.40 -10.15
N LYS A 55 -4.15 2.45 -9.96
CA LYS A 55 -4.96 3.06 -11.02
C LYS A 55 -4.13 3.78 -12.09
N GLU A 56 -3.04 4.46 -11.70
CA GLU A 56 -2.11 5.08 -12.66
C GLU A 56 -1.45 4.03 -13.55
N VAL A 57 -0.96 2.94 -12.95
CA VAL A 57 -0.31 1.84 -13.68
C VAL A 57 -1.31 1.10 -14.58
N SER A 58 -2.56 0.91 -14.15
CA SER A 58 -3.59 0.27 -14.98
C SER A 58 -3.89 1.05 -16.25
N VAL A 59 -4.02 2.37 -16.13
CA VAL A 59 -4.21 3.25 -17.29
C VAL A 59 -2.98 3.25 -18.19
N LYS A 60 -1.77 3.24 -17.62
CA LYS A 60 -0.50 3.22 -18.36
C LYS A 60 -0.35 1.94 -19.18
N LEU A 61 -0.65 0.78 -18.60
CA LEU A 61 -0.51 -0.52 -19.26
C LEU A 61 -1.72 -0.89 -20.13
N GLY A 62 -2.82 -0.15 -20.02
CA GLY A 62 -4.06 -0.45 -20.73
C GLY A 62 -4.73 -1.74 -20.25
N ILE A 63 -4.58 -2.05 -18.95
CA ILE A 63 -5.21 -3.21 -18.32
C ILE A 63 -6.69 -2.92 -18.09
N ASP A 64 -7.54 -3.80 -18.59
CA ASP A 64 -9.00 -3.67 -18.63
C ASP A 64 -9.72 -4.69 -17.74
N ASP A 65 -9.03 -5.28 -16.76
CA ASP A 65 -9.64 -6.17 -15.78
C ASP A 65 -10.64 -5.39 -14.90
N LEU A 66 -11.92 -5.57 -15.23
CA LEU A 66 -13.00 -4.77 -14.67
C LEU A 66 -13.20 -5.00 -13.17
N ASP A 67 -12.86 -6.18 -12.66
CA ASP A 67 -13.15 -6.52 -11.26
C ASP A 67 -12.15 -5.81 -10.32
N TYR A 68 -10.85 -5.84 -10.65
CA TYR A 68 -9.84 -5.13 -9.86
C TYR A 68 -10.01 -3.62 -9.93
N ILE A 69 -10.29 -3.08 -11.12
CA ILE A 69 -10.47 -1.63 -11.31
C ILE A 69 -11.72 -1.14 -10.58
N SER A 70 -12.83 -1.88 -10.63
CA SER A 70 -14.04 -1.53 -9.89
C SER A 70 -13.76 -1.48 -8.39
N HIS A 71 -13.02 -2.45 -7.84
CA HIS A 71 -12.72 -2.46 -6.42
C HIS A 71 -11.76 -1.32 -6.02
N ILE A 72 -10.76 -1.01 -6.84
CA ILE A 72 -9.88 0.16 -6.62
C ILE A 72 -10.71 1.45 -6.58
N ASP A 73 -11.64 1.63 -7.51
CA ASP A 73 -12.51 2.80 -7.57
C ASP A 73 -13.45 2.91 -6.36
N GLU A 74 -13.99 1.78 -5.89
CA GLU A 74 -14.82 1.72 -4.67
C GLU A 74 -14.02 2.13 -3.43
N LEU A 75 -12.82 1.57 -3.24
CA LEU A 75 -11.97 1.87 -2.09
C LEU A 75 -11.48 3.33 -2.11
N LEU A 76 -11.05 3.83 -3.27
CA LEU A 76 -10.63 5.23 -3.42
C LEU A 76 -11.77 6.18 -3.05
N LYS A 77 -12.98 5.91 -3.54
CA LYS A 77 -14.14 6.74 -3.21
C LYS A 77 -14.44 6.75 -1.71
N GLU A 78 -14.37 5.59 -1.04
CA GLU A 78 -14.57 5.52 0.41
C GLU A 78 -13.50 6.31 1.17
N LEU A 79 -12.24 6.20 0.75
CA LEU A 79 -11.11 6.92 1.34
C LEU A 79 -11.23 8.44 1.14
N GLU A 80 -11.63 8.89 -0.05
CA GLU A 80 -11.86 10.32 -0.35
C GLU A 80 -13.04 10.90 0.46
N GLU A 81 -14.08 10.10 0.71
CA GLU A 81 -15.21 10.51 1.56
C GLU A 81 -14.81 10.58 3.05
N ALA A 82 -13.93 9.70 3.50
CA ALA A 82 -13.43 9.66 4.88
C ALA A 82 -12.32 10.68 5.16
N PHE A 83 -11.44 10.91 4.18
CA PHE A 83 -10.27 11.78 4.26
C PHE A 83 -10.24 12.70 3.02
N PRO A 84 -10.83 13.90 3.12
CA PRO A 84 -10.82 14.86 2.02
C PRO A 84 -9.39 15.20 1.59
N PRO A 85 -9.16 15.51 0.30
CA PRO A 85 -7.83 15.75 -0.28
C PRO A 85 -7.04 16.89 0.39
N GLU A 86 -7.71 17.75 1.16
CA GLU A 86 -7.12 18.80 1.99
C GLU A 86 -6.21 18.23 3.11
N LEU A 87 -6.43 16.98 3.53
CA LEU A 87 -5.60 16.27 4.53
C LEU A 87 -4.42 15.52 3.89
N GLU A 88 -4.44 15.35 2.58
CA GLU A 88 -3.46 14.55 1.83
C GLU A 88 -2.15 15.34 1.61
N GLU A 89 -2.25 16.68 1.47
CA GLU A 89 -1.10 17.57 1.28
C GLU A 89 -0.19 17.67 2.52
N GLU A 90 -0.70 17.41 3.73
CA GLU A 90 0.12 17.44 4.96
C GLU A 90 0.90 16.13 5.20
N VAL A 91 0.44 15.00 4.64
CA VAL A 91 0.98 13.67 4.97
C VAL A 91 1.91 13.13 3.88
N GLY A 92 1.83 13.66 2.66
CA GLY A 92 2.68 13.29 1.52
C GLY A 92 4.19 13.45 1.76
N GLU A 93 4.62 14.25 2.73
CA GLU A 93 6.04 14.40 3.10
C GLU A 93 6.54 13.35 4.12
N GLU A 94 5.68 12.79 4.99
CA GLU A 94 6.07 11.79 6.01
C GLU A 94 6.04 10.34 5.51
N LEU A 95 5.27 10.05 4.45
CA LEU A 95 5.16 8.69 3.88
C LEU A 95 6.49 8.11 3.39
N ASN A 96 7.44 8.96 3.03
CA ASN A 96 8.78 8.55 2.60
C ASN A 96 9.77 8.39 3.77
N SER A 97 9.47 8.88 4.98
CA SER A 97 10.42 8.88 6.10
C SER A 97 10.26 7.72 7.07
N ASP A 98 9.07 7.12 7.17
CA ASP A 98 8.80 5.99 8.09
C ASP A 98 9.05 4.60 7.48
N ILE A 99 9.49 4.54 6.22
CA ILE A 99 9.77 3.27 5.50
C ILE A 99 11.09 2.58 5.94
N SER A 100 11.75 3.10 6.97
CA SER A 100 12.88 2.45 7.65
C SER A 100 12.69 2.48 9.16
N SER A 101 11.58 1.91 9.64
CA SER A 101 11.48 1.57 11.06
C SER A 101 12.34 0.33 11.35
N ASP A 102 13.59 0.65 11.69
CA ASP A 102 14.60 -0.11 12.40
C ASP A 102 14.06 -1.40 13.08
N SER A 103 14.41 -2.55 12.51
CA SER A 103 14.39 -3.82 13.24
C SER A 103 15.83 -4.22 13.58
N GLU A 104 16.51 -3.37 14.36
CA GLU A 104 17.52 -3.86 15.30
C GLU A 104 16.81 -4.65 16.42
N ASP A 105 16.77 -5.99 16.33
CA ASP A 105 16.95 -6.79 17.54
C ASP A 105 17.43 -8.25 17.31
N GLU A 106 18.58 -8.49 17.94
CA GLU A 106 19.11 -9.72 18.54
C GLU A 106 19.33 -11.00 17.71
N ASN A 107 20.58 -11.20 17.29
CA ASN A 107 21.15 -12.55 17.33
C ASN A 107 22.51 -12.56 18.05
N LYS A 108 22.48 -12.40 19.38
CA LYS A 108 23.53 -12.93 20.25
C LYS A 108 23.28 -14.43 20.44
N MET A 109 23.87 -15.26 19.58
CA MET A 109 24.16 -16.64 19.98
C MET A 109 25.50 -16.64 20.73
N GLU A 110 25.43 -16.54 22.05
CA GLU A 110 26.41 -17.19 22.92
C GLU A 110 26.25 -18.70 22.77
N THR A 111 27.25 -19.39 22.22
CA THR A 111 27.74 -20.67 22.73
C THR A 111 29.19 -20.86 22.32
#